data_AF-A0A957YQT5-F1
#
_entry.id   AF-A0A957YQT5-F1
#
_cell.length_a   1.000
_cell.length_b   1.000
_cell.length_c   1.000
_cell.angle_alpha   90.00
_cell.angle_beta   90.00
_cell.angle_gamma   90.00
#
_symmetry.space_group_name_H-M   'P 1'
#
loop_
_entity.id
_entity.type
_entity.pdbx_description
1 polymer ?
#
loop_
_entity_poly.entity_id
_entity_poly.type
_entity_poly.pdbx_seq_one_letter_code
_entity_poly.pdbx_strand_id
1 'polypeptide(L)' 'SQLSPDIAWSQVEVISADGFGNRVFAEELLEPDPAGPALLSLTIDNQAMTRRQGLVRMIVPSEKNDALRQVKWVGKIVVK' A
#
# COMPACT_ATOMS: atom_id res chain seq x y z
N SER A 1 -13.13 13.22 5.33
CA SER A 1 -12.83 14.55 4.77
C SER A 1 -12.21 14.34 3.40
N GLN A 2 -12.81 14.87 2.33
CA GLN A 2 -12.14 14.98 1.04
C GLN A 2 -11.05 16.04 1.17
N LEU A 3 -9.86 15.78 0.62
CA LEU A 3 -8.79 16.76 0.55
C LEU A 3 -9.17 17.84 -0.46
N SER A 4 -8.95 19.10 -0.10
CA SER A 4 -9.09 20.23 -1.01
C SER A 4 -8.06 20.11 -2.15
N PRO A 5 -8.38 20.53 -3.38
CA PRO A 5 -7.50 20.38 -4.55
C PRO A 5 -6.14 21.09 -4.41
N ASP A 6 -6.01 22.02 -3.46
CA ASP A 6 -4.81 22.80 -3.18
C ASP A 6 -3.93 22.23 -2.05
N ILE A 7 -4.30 21.09 -1.45
CA ILE A 7 -3.46 20.40 -0.47
C ILE A 7 -2.52 19.46 -1.23
N ALA A 8 -1.26 19.85 -1.33
CA ALA A 8 -0.19 18.95 -1.74
C ALA A 8 -0.04 17.85 -0.67
N TRP A 9 -0.62 16.69 -0.93
CA TRP A 9 -0.39 15.51 -0.11
C TRP A 9 1.07 15.06 -0.26
N SER A 10 1.66 14.62 0.83
CA SER A 10 3.07 14.22 0.88
C SER A 10 3.24 12.73 1.14
N GLN A 11 2.22 12.09 1.74
CA GLN A 11 2.26 10.67 2.04
C GLN A 11 0.86 10.06 2.15
N VAL A 12 0.81 8.75 2.00
CA VAL A 12 -0.37 7.92 2.25
C VAL A 12 -0.02 6.90 3.31
N GLU A 13 -0.84 6.81 4.35
CA GLU A 13 -0.75 5.77 5.37
C GLU A 13 -1.68 4.62 4.98
N VAL A 14 -1.14 3.41 4.89
CA VAL A 14 -1.86 2.18 4.60
C VAL A 14 -1.88 1.32 5.86
N ILE A 15 -3.06 1.08 6.39
CA ILE A 15 -3.26 0.53 7.74
C ILE A 15 -4.10 -0.74 7.63
N SER A 16 -3.62 -1.82 8.23
CA SER A 16 -4.33 -3.09 8.34
C SER A 16 -5.46 -3.03 9.37
N ALA A 17 -6.35 -4.01 9.31
CA ALA A 17 -7.47 -4.13 10.23
C ALA A 17 -7.06 -4.30 11.71
N ASP A 18 -5.84 -4.78 11.99
CA ASP A 18 -5.28 -4.92 13.34
C ASP A 18 -4.46 -3.70 13.81
N GLY A 19 -4.40 -2.63 12.99
CA GLY A 19 -3.73 -1.38 13.33
C GLY A 19 -2.25 -1.31 12.97
N PHE A 20 -1.65 -2.38 12.44
CA PHE A 20 -0.34 -2.28 11.80
C PHE A 20 -0.42 -1.41 10.53
N GLY A 21 0.65 -0.73 10.15
CA GLY A 21 0.61 0.10 8.96
C GLY A 21 1.97 0.57 8.49
N ASN A 22 2.01 1.02 7.24
CA ASN A 22 3.19 1.60 6.64
C ASN A 22 2.83 2.89 5.88
N ARG A 23 3.84 3.70 5.59
CA ARG A 23 3.69 4.94 4.82
C ARG A 23 4.29 4.77 3.43
N VAL A 24 3.63 5.36 2.44
CA VAL A 24 4.15 5.52 1.09
C VAL A 24 4.20 7.00 0.80
N PHE A 25 5.36 7.51 0.39
CA PHE A 25 5.53 8.93 0.08
C PHE A 25 5.02 9.25 -1.32
N ALA A 26 4.64 10.51 -1.53
CA ALA A 26 4.16 10.98 -2.83
C ALA A 26 5.20 10.77 -3.93
N GLU A 27 6.47 11.04 -3.63
CA GLU A 27 7.58 10.84 -4.55
C GLU A 27 7.68 9.38 -5.01
N GLU A 28 7.52 8.40 -4.10
CA GLU A 28 7.57 6.97 -4.45
C GLU A 28 6.40 6.52 -5.35
N LEU A 29 5.27 7.24 -5.31
CA LEU A 29 4.10 6.95 -6.14
C LEU A 29 4.17 7.68 -7.49
N LEU A 30 4.74 8.88 -7.53
CA LEU A 30 4.93 9.68 -8.74
C LEU A 30 6.14 9.21 -9.55
N GLU A 31 7.17 8.71 -8.88
CA GLU A 31 8.41 8.17 -9.45
C GLU A 31 8.65 6.75 -8.90
N PRO A 32 7.99 5.73 -9.48
CA PRO A 32 8.11 4.35 -9.03
C PRO A 32 9.53 3.78 -9.11
N ASP A 33 9.83 2.85 -8.19
CA ASP A 33 11.05 2.05 -8.23
C ASP A 33 11.17 1.25 -9.55
N PRO A 34 12.37 0.96 -10.08
CA PRO A 34 12.55 0.13 -11.27
C PRO A 34 11.94 -1.27 -11.18
N ALA A 35 11.76 -1.82 -9.98
CA ALA A 35 11.06 -3.09 -9.74
C ALA A 35 9.53 -2.96 -9.91
N GLY A 36 9.01 -1.74 -10.00
CA GLY A 36 7.61 -1.40 -10.23
C GLY A 36 6.98 -0.58 -9.10
N PRO A 37 5.77 -0.05 -9.33
CA PRO A 37 5.04 0.76 -8.35
C PRO A 37 4.54 -0.07 -7.17
N ALA A 38 4.31 0.60 -6.04
CA ALA A 38 3.52 0.01 -4.96
C ALA A 38 2.08 -0.27 -5.45
N LEU A 39 1.56 -1.45 -5.15
CA LEU A 39 0.25 -1.92 -5.59
C LEU A 39 -0.68 -2.14 -4.42
N LEU A 40 -1.94 -1.74 -4.57
CA LEU A 40 -3.04 -2.23 -3.75
C LEU A 40 -3.72 -3.39 -4.50
N SER A 41 -3.46 -4.61 -4.06
CA SER A 41 -3.82 -5.81 -4.80
C SER A 41 -4.93 -6.61 -4.11
N LEU A 42 -5.86 -7.10 -4.94
CA LEU A 42 -6.91 -8.07 -4.57
C LEU A 42 -6.58 -9.49 -5.08
N THR A 43 -5.59 -9.58 -5.97
CA THR A 43 -5.16 -10.82 -6.62
C THR A 43 -3.66 -11.00 -6.50
N ILE A 44 -3.21 -12.25 -6.57
CA ILE A 44 -1.81 -12.64 -6.74
C ILE A 44 -1.76 -13.76 -7.76
N ASP A 45 -0.85 -13.68 -8.73
CA ASP A 45 -0.74 -14.65 -9.83
C ASP A 45 -2.08 -14.93 -10.53
N ASN A 46 -2.84 -13.86 -10.80
CA ASN A 46 -4.19 -13.89 -11.39
C ASN A 46 -5.25 -14.67 -10.59
N GLN A 47 -4.96 -15.03 -9.33
CA GLN A 47 -5.92 -15.67 -8.44
C GLN A 47 -6.36 -14.69 -7.36
N ALA A 48 -7.62 -14.78 -6.93
CA ALA A 48 -8.11 -14.05 -5.76
C ALA A 48 -7.27 -14.41 -4.52
N MET A 49 -6.91 -13.41 -3.73
CA MET A 49 -6.12 -13.67 -2.52
C MET A 49 -6.92 -14.51 -1.51
N THR A 50 -6.23 -15.45 -0.88
CA THR A 50 -6.75 -16.19 0.28
C THR A 50 -6.66 -15.34 1.54
N ARG A 51 -7.34 -15.79 2.61
CA ARG A 51 -7.22 -15.18 3.94
C ARG A 51 -5.75 -15.08 4.38
N ARG A 52 -4.94 -16.13 4.24
CA ARG A 52 -3.52 -16.10 4.65
C ARG A 52 -2.68 -15.07 3.87
N GLN A 53 -3.09 -14.74 2.65
CA GLN A 53 -2.43 -13.76 1.80
C GLN A 53 -2.90 -12.33 2.07
N GLY A 54 -4.02 -12.14 2.76
CA GLY A 54 -4.45 -10.84 3.29
C GLY A 54 -5.64 -10.18 2.60
N LEU A 55 -6.38 -10.87 1.71
CA LEU A 55 -7.54 -10.41 0.91
C LEU A 55 -7.38 -9.08 0.12
N VAL A 56 -7.00 -8.01 0.80
CA VAL A 56 -6.52 -6.73 0.27
C VAL A 56 -5.14 -6.48 0.84
N ARG A 57 -4.13 -6.34 -0.02
CA ARG A 57 -2.73 -6.20 0.41
C ARG A 57 -2.03 -5.09 -0.34
N MET A 58 -1.22 -4.32 0.38
CA MET A 58 -0.19 -3.48 -0.24
C MET A 58 1.05 -4.31 -0.55
N ILE A 59 1.48 -4.28 -1.81
CA ILE A 59 2.69 -4.94 -2.30
C ILE A 59 3.66 -3.87 -2.78
N VAL A 60 4.88 -3.90 -2.27
CA VAL A 60 5.99 -3.05 -2.73
C VAL A 60 6.97 -3.97 -3.46
N PRO A 61 7.06 -3.93 -4.81
CA PRO A 61 7.82 -4.92 -5.59
C PRO A 61 9.31 -5.01 -5.23
N SER A 62 9.92 -3.89 -4.81
CA SER A 62 11.32 -3.85 -4.40
C SER A 62 11.58 -4.54 -3.05
N GLU A 63 10.55 -4.74 -2.21
CA GLU A 63 10.70 -5.47 -0.95
C GLU A 63 10.50 -6.99 -1.13
N LYS A 64 11.59 -7.73 -0.94
CA LYS A 64 11.60 -9.20 -1.05
C LYS A 64 11.80 -9.90 0.30
N ASN A 65 12.71 -9.39 1.14
CA ASN A 65 13.06 -9.96 2.46
C ASN A 65 12.59 -9.03 3.58
N ASP A 66 12.15 -9.57 4.71
CA ASP A 66 11.63 -8.81 5.86
C ASP A 66 10.68 -7.67 5.45
N ALA A 67 9.70 -8.02 4.62
CA ALA A 67 8.83 -7.10 3.88
C ALA A 67 7.83 -6.34 4.77
N LEU A 68 8.36 -5.55 5.71
CA LEU A 68 7.62 -4.75 6.68
C LEU A 68 6.82 -3.63 6.02
N ARG A 69 7.09 -3.27 4.76
CA ARG A 69 6.26 -2.34 3.99
C ARG A 69 5.07 -3.02 3.34
N GLN A 70 5.03 -4.35 3.26
CA GLN A 70 3.86 -5.04 2.72
C GLN A 70 2.77 -5.24 3.77
N VAL A 71 1.76 -4.38 3.72
CA VAL A 71 0.61 -4.41 4.64
C VAL A 71 -0.45 -5.39 4.13
N LYS A 72 -0.69 -6.48 4.86
CA LYS A 72 -1.82 -7.39 4.62
C LYS A 72 -3.08 -6.88 5.32
N TRP A 73 -4.25 -7.32 4.86
CA TRP A 73 -5.54 -7.01 5.49
C TRP A 73 -5.80 -5.51 5.59
N VAL A 74 -5.49 -4.76 4.52
CA VAL A 74 -5.68 -3.31 4.47
C VAL A 74 -7.13 -2.97 4.82
N GLY A 75 -7.32 -2.24 5.92
CA GLY A 75 -8.62 -1.80 6.41
C GLY A 75 -8.85 -0.30 6.27
N LYS A 76 -7.78 0.49 6.17
CA LYS A 76 -7.86 1.95 6.06
C LYS A 76 -6.71 2.52 5.24
N ILE A 77 -7.02 3.52 4.43
CA ILE A 77 -6.05 4.35 3.70
C ILE A 77 -6.29 5.79 4.10
N VAL A 78 -5.24 6.51 4.48
CA VAL A 78 -5.30 7.92 4.90
C VAL A 78 -4.32 8.73 4.07
N VAL A 79 -4.83 9.71 3.33
CA VAL A 79 -3.99 10.64 2.58
C VAL A 79 -3.66 11.83 3.48
N LYS A 80 -2.39 12.22 3.52
CA LYS A 80 -1.83 13.25 4.40
C LYS A 80 -1.10 14.33 3.63
#